data_AF-A0A314YYQ8-F1
#
_entry.id   AF-A0A314YYQ8-F1
#
_cell.length_a   1.000
_cell.length_b   1.000
_cell.length_c   1.000
_cell.angle_alpha   90.00
_cell.angle_beta   90.00
_cell.angle_gamma   90.00
#
_symmetry.space_group_name_H-M   'P 1'
#
loop_
_entity.id
_entity.type
_entity.pdbx_description
1 polymer ?
#
loop_
_entity_poly.entity_id
_entity_poly.type
_entity_poly.pdbx_seq_one_letter_code
_entity_poly.pdbx_strand_id
1 'polypeptide(L)' 'MRSLRYLDVHFNELRGLPYAIGRLTTLEVLNLSNNFNDWTELPESIGDQINLRALDLSNNQIRALTSL' A
#
# COMPACT_ATOMS: atom_id res chain seq x y z
N MET A 1 -2.91 -16.49 11.35
CA MET A 1 -2.84 -15.91 9.99
C MET A 1 -1.49 -16.28 9.41
N ARG A 2 -1.44 -16.76 8.16
CA ARG A 2 -0.16 -17.02 7.47
C ARG A 2 0.58 -15.68 7.30
N SER A 3 1.89 -15.66 7.52
CA SER A 3 2.74 -14.47 7.35
C SER A 3 2.73 -14.05 5.88
N LEU A 4 1.93 -13.04 5.53
CA LEU A 4 1.88 -12.52 4.17
C LEU A 4 3.18 -11.78 3.88
N ARG A 5 3.85 -12.14 2.78
CA ARG A 5 5.12 -11.53 2.34
C ARG A 5 4.95 -10.69 1.07
N TYR A 6 3.97 -11.03 0.24
CA TYR A 6 3.70 -10.37 -1.03
C TYR A 6 2.19 -10.06 -1.08
N LEU A 7 1.86 -8.80 -1.29
CA LEU A 7 0.51 -8.35 -1.57
C LEU A 7 0.52 -7.63 -2.91
N ASP A 8 -0.16 -8.22 -3.89
CA ASP A 8 -0.32 -7.66 -5.21
C ASP A 8 -1.80 -7.36 -5.45
N VAL A 9 -2.10 -6.07 -5.63
CA VAL A 9 -3.43 -5.54 -5.95
C VAL A 9 -3.33 -4.58 -7.15
N HIS A 10 -2.36 -4.81 -8.05
CA HIS A 10 -2.21 -4.02 -9.25
C HIS A 10 -3.46 -4.10 -10.15
N PHE A 11 -3.67 -3.07 -10.95
CA PHE A 11 -4.73 -3.03 -11.98
C PHE A 11 -6.13 -3.26 -11.39
N ASN A 12 -6.43 -2.53 -10.33
CA ASN A 12 -7.73 -2.53 -9.65
C ASN A 12 -8.32 -1.12 -9.64
N GLU A 13 -9.48 -1.00 -8.99
CA GLU A 13 -10.14 0.26 -8.72
C GLU A 13 -10.11 0.61 -7.23
N LEU A 14 -8.96 0.44 -6.57
CA LEU A 14 -8.82 0.81 -5.16
C LEU A 14 -8.94 2.32 -4.96
N ARG A 15 -9.66 2.70 -3.91
CA ARG A 15 -9.84 4.09 -3.46
C ARG A 15 -9.07 4.41 -2.17
N GLY A 16 -8.34 3.43 -1.65
CA GLY A 16 -7.67 3.51 -0.36
C GLY A 16 -7.20 2.15 0.13
N LEU A 17 -6.37 2.18 1.18
CA LEU A 17 -6.06 1.01 2.00
C LEU A 17 -6.64 1.21 3.40
N PRO A 18 -7.05 0.12 4.07
CA PRO A 18 -7.42 0.22 5.48
C PRO A 18 -6.19 0.54 6.34
N TYR A 19 -6.38 1.26 7.45
CA TYR A 19 -5.34 1.49 8.46
C TYR A 19 -4.73 0.18 9.00
N ALA A 20 -5.47 -0.93 8.92
CA ALA A 20 -4.96 -2.24 9.30
C ALA A 20 -3.80 -2.75 8.42
N ILE A 21 -3.50 -2.12 7.28
CA ILE A 21 -2.37 -2.52 6.42
C ILE A 21 -1.03 -2.43 7.15
N GLY A 22 -0.88 -1.53 8.13
CA GLY A 22 0.32 -1.45 8.98
C GLY A 22 0.56 -2.69 9.85
N ARG A 23 -0.48 -3.50 10.10
CA ARG A 23 -0.36 -4.74 10.89
C ARG A 23 0.32 -5.87 10.12
N LEU A 24 0.49 -5.74 8.81
CA LEU A 24 1.19 -6.73 7.99
C LEU A 24 2.71 -6.58 8.13
N THR A 25 3.23 -6.73 9.35
CA THR A 25 4.64 -6.47 9.66
C THR A 25 5.61 -7.45 8.98
N THR A 26 5.12 -8.55 8.40
CA THR A 26 5.91 -9.50 7.60
C THR A 26 5.89 -9.21 6.10
N LEU A 27 5.15 -8.18 5.66
CA LEU A 27 5.02 -7.84 4.25
C LEU A 27 6.34 -7.27 3.73
N GLU A 28 6.83 -7.83 2.63
CA GLU A 28 8.07 -7.44 1.99
C GLU A 28 7.83 -6.68 0.67
N VAL A 29 6.74 -7.02 -0.03
CA VAL A 29 6.38 -6.37 -1.29
C VAL A 29 4.90 -6.01 -1.29
N LEU A 30 4.64 -4.74 -1.63
CA LEU A 30 3.30 -4.19 -1.82
C LEU A 30 3.21 -3.56 -3.22
N ASN A 31 2.45 -4.17 -4.12
CA ASN A 31 2.19 -3.63 -5.45
C ASN A 31 0.79 -2.99 -5.50
N LEU A 32 0.76 -1.67 -5.60
CA LEU A 32 -0.46 -0.86 -5.72
C LEU A 32 -0.58 -0.24 -7.11
N SER A 33 0.29 -0.59 -8.06
CA SER A 33 0.36 0.06 -9.36
C SER A 33 -0.95 -0.01 -10.14
N ASN A 34 -1.20 0.98 -11.00
CA ASN A 34 -2.36 0.99 -11.91
C ASN A 34 -3.72 0.99 -11.19
N ASN A 35 -3.86 1.72 -10.07
CA ASN A 35 -5.14 2.02 -9.41
C ASN A 35 -5.56 3.48 -9.69
N PHE A 36 -6.21 3.71 -10.83
CA PHE A 36 -6.50 5.03 -11.40
C PHE A 36 -7.73 5.75 -10.80
N ASN A 37 -7.90 5.72 -9.48
CA ASN A 37 -8.97 6.47 -8.79
C ASN A 37 -8.45 7.76 -8.15
N ASP A 38 -9.36 8.50 -7.49
CA ASP A 38 -9.09 9.67 -6.64
C ASP A 38 -8.32 9.32 -5.34
N TRP A 39 -7.58 8.21 -5.32
CA TRP A 39 -6.76 7.82 -4.18
C TRP A 39 -5.44 8.57 -4.20
N THR A 40 -5.34 9.61 -3.36
CA THR A 40 -4.22 10.57 -3.39
C THR A 40 -3.17 10.34 -2.31
N GLU A 41 -3.43 9.50 -1.30
CA GLU A 41 -2.56 9.32 -0.14
C GLU A 41 -2.66 7.91 0.47
N LEU A 42 -1.56 7.37 0.99
CA LEU A 42 -1.59 6.13 1.77
C LEU A 42 -1.93 6.42 3.24
N PRO A 43 -2.54 5.47 3.98
CA PRO A 43 -2.79 5.65 5.41
C PRO A 43 -1.46 5.75 6.18
N GLU A 44 -1.44 6.55 7.25
CA GLU A 44 -0.25 6.76 8.10
C GLU A 44 0.43 5.45 8.55
N SER A 45 -0.38 4.42 8.82
CA SER A 45 0.06 3.06 9.16
C SER A 45 1.00 2.39 8.14
N ILE A 46 1.17 2.95 6.93
CA ILE A 46 2.19 2.50 5.98
C ILE A 46 3.60 2.60 6.57
N GLY A 47 3.82 3.54 7.52
CA GLY A 47 5.07 3.66 8.26
C GLY A 47 5.36 2.48 9.19
N ASP A 48 4.35 1.69 9.56
CA ASP A 48 4.50 0.55 10.49
C ASP A 48 5.08 -0.72 9.83
N GLN A 49 5.24 -0.71 8.49
CA GLN A 49 5.65 -1.89 7.74
C GLN A 49 7.17 -2.08 7.73
N ILE A 50 7.70 -2.45 8.88
CA ILE A 50 9.14 -2.58 9.16
C ILE A 50 9.92 -3.54 8.23
N ASN A 51 9.24 -4.46 7.53
CA ASN A 51 9.87 -5.40 6.60
C ASN A 51 9.61 -5.06 5.13
N LEU A 52 8.91 -3.97 4.81
CA LEU A 52 8.60 -3.61 3.43
C LEU A 52 9.87 -3.19 2.71
N ARG A 53 10.17 -3.88 1.60
CA ARG A 53 11.38 -3.67 0.78
C ARG A 53 11.05 -3.07 -0.58
N ALA A 54 9.83 -3.31 -1.08
CA ALA A 54 9.37 -2.78 -2.34
C ALA A 54 7.92 -2.30 -2.21
N LEU A 55 7.69 -1.04 -2.61
CA LEU A 55 6.39 -0.41 -2.72
C LEU A 55 6.26 0.15 -4.14
N ASP A 56 5.38 -0.45 -4.95
CA ASP A 56 5.12 0.05 -6.30
C ASP A 56 3.83 0.88 -6.32
N LEU A 57 4.00 2.18 -6.57
CA LEU A 57 2.91 3.16 -6.71
C LEU A 57 2.79 3.68 -8.15
N SER A 58 3.46 3.06 -9.13
CA SER A 58 3.43 3.52 -10.51
C SER A 58 2.01 3.56 -11.08
N ASN A 59 1.74 4.53 -11.96
CA ASN A 59 0.44 4.69 -12.60
C ASN A 59 -0.73 4.83 -11.59
N ASN A 60 -0.53 5.63 -10.54
CA ASN A 60 -1.55 6.03 -9.57
C ASN A 60 -1.68 7.56 -9.49
N GLN A 61 -2.63 8.03 -8.69
CA GLN A 61 -2.80 9.45 -8.35
C GLN A 61 -2.24 9.82 -6.96
N ILE A 62 -1.47 8.91 -6.34
CA ILE A 62 -0.89 9.12 -4.99
C ILE A 62 0.19 10.20 -5.05
N ARG A 63 0.02 11.26 -4.25
CA ARG A 63 0.92 12.42 -4.15
C ARG A 63 1.60 12.55 -2.79
N ALA A 64 1.11 11.82 -1.79
CA ALA A 64 1.67 11.78 -0.44
C ALA A 64 1.73 10.34 0.07
N LEU A 65 2.79 9.99 0.80
CA LEU A 65 2.91 8.67 1.44
C LEU A 65 2.13 8.59 2.75
N THR A 66 1.80 9.71 3.37
CA THR A 66 0.99 9.76 4.59
C THR A 66 0.19 11.06 4.57
N SER A 67 -1.03 11.02 5.11
CA SER A 67 -1.75 12.22 5.52
C SER A 67 -1.06 12.79 6.77
N LEU A 68 -0.40 13.94 6.65
CA LEU A 68 0.13 14.73 7.77
C LEU A 68 -0.84 15.88 8.09
#